data_AF-A0A916PYR9-F1
#
_entry.id   AF-A0A916PYR9-F1
#
_cell.length_a   1.000
_cell.length_b   1.000
_cell.length_c   1.000
_cell.angle_alpha   90.00
_cell.angle_beta   90.00
_cell.angle_gamma   90.00
#
_symmetry.space_group_name_H-M   'P 1'
#
loop_
_entity.id
_entity.type
_entity.pdbx_description
1 polymer ?
#
loop_
_entity_poly.entity_id
_entity_poly.type
_entity_poly.pdbx_seq_one_letter_code
_entity_poly.pdbx_strand_id
1 'polypeptide(L)' 'MSNITEKIQEELKQARETCEVSGTGSKECAAAWDAVEELQAESSHQKQSKGKNSLEVYCDDNPDAAECRLYED' A
#
# COMPACT_ATOMS: atom_id res chain seq x y z
N MET A 1 -3.02 -9.38 -1.46
CA MET A 1 -1.72 -8.85 -1.90
C MET A 1 -1.44 -9.09 -3.39
N SER A 2 -2.07 -10.06 -4.08
CA SER A 2 -1.74 -10.32 -5.51
C SER A 2 -2.09 -9.17 -6.46
N ASN A 3 -3.20 -8.46 -6.20
CA ASN A 3 -3.69 -7.41 -7.11
C ASN A 3 -2.77 -6.18 -7.24
N ILE A 4 -2.12 -5.74 -6.14
CA ILE A 4 -1.30 -4.51 -6.20
C ILE A 4 0.03 -4.74 -6.93
N THR A 5 0.63 -5.92 -6.77
CA THR A 5 1.86 -6.28 -7.49
C THR A 5 1.61 -6.38 -8.98
N GLU A 6 0.50 -7.00 -9.40
CA GLU A 6 0.10 -7.09 -10.82
C GLU A 6 -0.11 -5.69 -11.43
N LYS A 7 -0.83 -4.80 -10.72
CA LYS A 7 -1.00 -3.40 -11.15
C LYS A 7 0.33 -2.65 -11.30
N ILE A 8 1.25 -2.80 -10.35
CA ILE A 8 2.58 -2.17 -10.46
C ILE A 8 3.32 -2.65 -11.72
N GLN A 9 3.23 -3.95 -12.06
CA GLN A 9 3.87 -4.46 -13.28
C GLN A 9 3.22 -3.89 -14.55
N GLU A 10 1.90 -3.73 -14.56
CA GLU A 10 1.18 -3.11 -15.67
C GLU A 10 1.56 -1.64 -15.84
N GLU A 11 1.53 -0.85 -14.76
CA GLU A 11 1.91 0.56 -14.78
C GLU A 11 3.39 0.77 -15.11
N LEU A 12 4.29 -0.13 -14.70
CA LEU A 12 5.69 -0.10 -15.12
C LEU A 12 5.85 -0.24 -16.64
N LYS A 13 5.03 -1.10 -17.25
CA LYS A 13 5.02 -1.25 -18.71
C LYS A 13 4.45 0.00 -19.38
N GLN A 14 3.33 0.51 -18.89
CA GLN A 14 2.71 1.73 -19.41
C GLN A 14 3.60 2.96 -19.28
N ALA A 15 4.30 3.13 -18.16
CA ALA A 15 5.24 4.23 -17.95
C ALA A 15 6.40 4.18 -18.96
N ARG A 16 6.96 2.99 -19.21
CA ARG A 16 8.01 2.82 -20.23
C ARG A 16 7.50 3.18 -21.63
N GLU A 17 6.35 2.63 -22.03
CA GLU A 17 5.75 2.93 -23.34
C GLU A 17 5.43 4.42 -23.49
N THR A 18 4.89 5.05 -22.44
CA THR A 18 4.58 6.49 -22.44
C THR A 18 5.83 7.34 -22.59
N CYS A 19 6.92 6.99 -21.89
CA CYS A 19 8.20 7.67 -22.01
C CYS A 19 8.89 7.45 -23.37
N GLU A 20 8.74 6.26 -23.97
CA GLU A 20 9.26 5.98 -25.32
C GLU A 20 8.51 6.78 -26.40
N VAL A 21 7.19 6.94 -26.27
CA VAL A 21 6.35 7.68 -27.23
C VAL A 21 6.44 9.19 -27.03
N SER A 22 6.37 9.66 -25.79
CA SER A 22 6.26 11.09 -25.45
C SER A 22 7.63 11.74 -25.20
N GLY A 23 8.68 10.94 -25.01
CA GLY A 23 10.03 11.38 -24.65
C GLY A 23 10.26 11.36 -23.14
N THR A 24 11.49 11.04 -22.74
CA THR A 24 11.88 10.84 -21.33
C THR A 24 11.77 12.09 -20.44
N GLY A 25 11.83 13.29 -21.03
CA GLY A 25 11.66 14.56 -20.32
C GLY A 25 10.26 15.15 -20.39
N SER A 26 9.30 14.41 -20.96
CA SER A 26 7.92 14.88 -21.11
C SER A 26 7.17 14.85 -19.79
N LYS A 27 6.11 15.67 -19.68
CA LYS A 27 5.25 15.68 -18.49
C LYS A 27 4.45 14.40 -18.38
N GLU A 28 4.12 13.80 -19.51
CA GLU A 28 3.39 12.55 -19.66
C GLU A 28 4.24 11.38 -19.11
N CYS A 29 5.54 11.35 -19.44
CA CYS A 29 6.48 10.39 -18.86
C CYS A 29 6.60 10.56 -17.34
N ALA A 30 6.73 11.80 -16.84
CA ALA A 30 6.80 12.07 -15.41
C ALA A 30 5.53 11.62 -14.68
N ALA A 31 4.35 11.97 -15.18
CA ALA A 31 3.07 11.58 -14.59
C ALA A 31 2.87 10.06 -14.57
N ALA A 32 3.34 9.35 -15.60
CA ALA A 32 3.26 7.90 -15.62
C ALA A 32 4.19 7.25 -14.57
N TRP A 33 5.37 7.82 -14.33
CA TRP A 33 6.24 7.37 -13.25
C TRP A 33 5.71 7.72 -11.85
N ASP A 34 5.08 8.90 -11.68
CA ASP A 34 4.42 9.27 -10.42
C ASP A 34 3.36 8.22 -10.03
N ALA A 35 2.56 7.75 -10.99
CA ALA A 35 1.57 6.70 -10.74
C ALA A 35 2.21 5.38 -10.25
N VAL A 36 3.36 5.00 -10.80
CA VAL A 36 4.12 3.82 -10.36
C VAL A 36 4.69 4.02 -8.95
N GLU A 37 5.19 5.22 -8.63
CA GLU A 37 5.69 5.54 -7.28
C GLU A 37 4.59 5.46 -6.23
N GLU A 38 3.40 6.01 -6.50
CA GLU A 38 2.26 5.97 -5.58
C GLU A 38 1.80 4.52 -5.29
N LEU A 39 1.72 3.67 -6.32
CA LEU A 39 1.37 2.25 -6.12
C LEU A 39 2.42 1.49 -5.31
N GLN A 40 3.71 1.81 -5.50
CA GLN A 40 4.79 1.24 -4.70
C GLN A 40 4.72 1.71 -3.25
N ALA A 41 4.38 2.98 -3.01
CA ALA A 41 4.17 3.54 -1.68
C ALA A 41 2.99 2.84 -0.97
N GLU A 42 1.86 2.66 -1.65
CA GLU A 42 0.73 1.91 -1.12
C GLU A 42 1.10 0.45 -0.80
N SER A 43 1.83 -0.23 -1.69
CA SER A 43 2.32 -1.60 -1.46
C SER A 43 3.22 -1.69 -0.22
N SER A 44 4.07 -0.68 0.01
CA SER A 44 4.88 -0.58 1.22
C SER A 44 4.01 -0.36 2.47
N HIS A 45 3.04 0.54 2.39
CA HIS A 45 2.11 0.83 3.49
C HIS A 45 1.29 -0.41 3.89
N GLN A 46 0.77 -1.16 2.92
CA GLN A 46 0.05 -2.41 3.16
C GLN A 46 0.93 -3.48 3.84
N LYS A 47 2.25 -3.50 3.57
CA LYS A 47 3.19 -4.39 4.26
C LYS A 47 3.48 -3.94 5.69
N GLN A 48 3.45 -2.64 5.95
CA GLN A 48 3.65 -2.08 7.29
C GLN A 48 2.41 -2.20 8.16
N SER A 49 1.21 -2.22 7.58
CA SER A 49 -0.02 -2.55 8.33
C SER A 49 0.04 -4.02 8.74
N LYS A 50 0.67 -4.30 9.88
CA LYS A 50 0.55 -5.59 10.53
C LYS A 50 -0.91 -5.74 10.96
N GLY A 51 -1.55 -6.83 10.52
CA GLY A 51 -2.85 -7.19 11.05
C GLY A 51 -2.79 -7.32 12.57
N LYS A 52 -3.92 -7.06 13.23
CA LYS A 52 -4.05 -7.28 14.67
C LYS A 52 -3.61 -8.70 15.03
N ASN A 53 -2.78 -8.81 16.04
CA ASN A 53 -2.40 -10.11 16.59
C ASN A 53 -3.59 -10.75 17.32
N SER A 54 -3.46 -12.02 17.70
CA SER A 54 -4.57 -12.77 18.32
C SER A 54 -5.14 -12.11 19.57
N LEU A 55 -4.30 -11.48 20.39
CA LEU A 55 -4.74 -10.78 21.59
C LEU A 55 -5.46 -9.48 21.23
N GLU A 56 -4.95 -8.71 20.28
CA GLU A 56 -5.60 -7.48 19.80
C GLU A 56 -6.99 -7.76 19.22
N VAL A 57 -7.13 -8.81 18.41
CA VAL A 57 -8.44 -9.25 17.89
C VAL A 57 -9.37 -9.68 19.02
N TYR A 58 -8.86 -10.49 19.97
CA TYR A 58 -9.66 -10.95 21.10
C TYR A 58 -10.15 -9.79 21.98
N CYS A 59 -9.31 -8.78 22.22
CA CYS A 59 -9.65 -7.62 23.02
C CYS A 59 -10.62 -6.65 22.32
N ASP A 60 -10.62 -6.57 20.98
CA ASP A 60 -11.67 -5.84 20.25
C ASP A 60 -13.05 -6.47 20.51
N ASP A 61 -13.13 -7.80 20.49
CA ASP A 61 -14.37 -8.56 20.65
C ASP A 61 -14.79 -8.70 22.13
N ASN A 62 -13.83 -8.66 23.06
CA ASN A 62 -14.03 -8.88 24.50
C ASN A 62 -13.31 -7.80 25.33
N PRO A 63 -13.75 -6.53 25.26
CA PRO A 63 -13.05 -5.41 25.92
C PRO A 63 -13.04 -5.50 27.45
N ASP A 64 -13.98 -6.24 28.05
CA ASP A 64 -14.12 -6.44 29.49
C ASP A 64 -13.36 -7.68 30.00
N ALA A 65 -12.72 -8.46 29.13
CA ALA A 65 -11.85 -9.57 29.53
C ALA A 65 -10.70 -9.07 30.41
N ALA A 66 -10.24 -9.90 31.35
CA ALA A 66 -9.22 -9.51 32.32
C ALA A 66 -7.92 -9.05 31.65
N GLU A 67 -7.58 -9.66 30.51
CA GLU A 67 -6.40 -9.37 29.69
C GLU A 67 -6.52 -8.09 28.86
N CYS A 68 -7.71 -7.48 28.77
CA CYS A 68 -8.04 -6.39 27.84
C CYS A 68 -8.49 -5.10 28.52
N ARG A 69 -8.76 -5.12 29.84
CA ARG A 69 -9.17 -3.93 30.58
C ARG A 69 -8.05 -2.90 30.61
N LEU A 70 -8.33 -1.73 30.06
CA LEU A 70 -7.51 -0.53 30.17
C LEU A 70 -8.13 0.39 31.22
N TYR A 71 -7.32 0.86 32.16
CA TYR A 71 -7.72 1.85 33.15
C TYR A 71 -7.04 3.17 32.82
N GLU A 72 -7.79 4.27 32.84
CA GLU A 72 -7.18 5.60 32.72
C GLU A 72 -6.59 6.02 34.07
N ASP A 73 -5.37 6.60 34.03
CA ASP A 73 -4.65 7.12 35.20
C ASP A 73 -5.23 8.46 35.70
#